data_AF-A0A7L5Z735-F1
#
_entry.id   AF-A0A7L5Z735-F1
#
_cell.length_a   1.000
_cell.length_b   1.000
_cell.length_c   1.000
_cell.angle_alpha   90.00
_cell.angle_beta   90.00
_cell.angle_gamma   90.00
#
_symmetry.space_group_name_H-M   'P 1'
#
loop_
_entity.id
_entity.type
_entity.pdbx_description
1 polymer ?
#
loop_
_entity_poly.entity_id
_entity_poly.type
_entity_poly.pdbx_seq_one_letter_code
_entity_poly.pdbx_strand_id
1 'polypeptide(L)'
;MVQPLLITEQLTPPLPDLTPFAALAFTSGHGVTAFAALTPDRSLPAVCVGDVTAATARAAGFGPVYSAAGDIGDLVRWLEAAELSGPVLSPGAVDRAGDLSGLVPDVRVETLAVYQAVPSRAGPPADIDLILLHSPRAARQLAAVWPADRPLPTLVALSPRWPDRLAGTARSAWQHIPTKTA
;
A
#
# COMPACT_ATOMS: atom_id res chain seq x y z
N MET A 1 14.26 -1.15 19.08
CA MET A 1 14.65 -0.88 17.68
C MET A 1 13.64 -1.56 16.76
N VAL A 2 13.18 -0.90 15.69
CA VAL A 2 12.29 -1.52 14.69
C VAL A 2 13.09 -1.72 13.41
N GLN A 3 13.07 -2.93 12.86
CA GLN A 3 13.76 -3.25 11.61
C GLN A 3 12.77 -3.83 10.59
N PRO A 4 12.57 -3.15 9.44
CA PRO A 4 11.61 -3.61 8.45
C PRO A 4 12.15 -4.82 7.68
N LEU A 5 11.27 -5.79 7.41
CA LEU A 5 11.55 -6.90 6.50
C LEU A 5 11.44 -6.49 5.03
N LEU A 6 10.60 -5.49 4.75
CA LEU A 6 10.37 -4.94 3.43
C LEU A 6 10.55 -3.43 3.48
N ILE A 7 11.26 -2.88 2.50
CA ILE A 7 11.40 -1.43 2.30
C ILE A 7 10.68 -1.03 1.01
N THR A 8 10.20 0.21 0.97
CA THR A 8 9.61 0.79 -0.25
C THR A 8 10.72 1.43 -1.07
N GLU A 9 10.84 1.01 -2.32
CA GLU A 9 11.73 1.62 -3.32
C GLU A 9 10.88 2.38 -4.34
N GLN A 10 11.24 3.62 -4.61
CA GLN A 10 10.60 4.42 -5.65
C GLN A 10 11.12 3.99 -7.03
N LEU A 11 10.21 3.96 -8.00
CA LEU A 11 10.52 3.65 -9.39
C LEU A 11 10.46 4.93 -10.22
N THR A 12 11.18 4.95 -11.33
CA THR A 12 11.16 6.04 -12.32
C THR A 12 10.64 5.54 -13.66
N PRO A 13 9.36 5.10 -13.75
CA PRO A 13 8.78 4.73 -15.03
C PRO A 13 8.66 5.95 -15.95
N PRO A 14 8.59 5.76 -17.28
CA PRO A 14 8.18 6.84 -18.16
C PRO A 14 6.79 7.34 -17.76
N LEU A 15 6.66 8.67 -17.60
CA LEU A 15 5.38 9.28 -17.31
C LEU A 15 4.51 9.34 -18.57
N PRO A 16 3.24 8.96 -18.51
CA PRO A 16 2.31 9.20 -19.60
C PRO A 16 2.01 10.71 -19.72
N ASP A 17 1.49 11.12 -20.87
CA ASP A 17 0.86 12.43 -20.99
C ASP A 17 -0.31 12.52 -20.00
N LEU A 18 -0.28 13.53 -19.12
CA LEU A 18 -1.29 13.72 -18.08
C LEU A 18 -2.54 14.45 -18.58
N THR A 19 -2.45 15.12 -19.74
CA THR A 19 -3.52 15.92 -20.34
C THR A 19 -4.88 15.19 -20.52
N PRO A 20 -4.93 13.91 -20.95
CA PRO A 20 -6.21 13.23 -21.14
C PRO A 20 -6.86 12.77 -19.83
N PHE A 21 -6.16 12.76 -18.70
CA PHE A 21 -6.70 12.24 -17.45
C PHE A 21 -7.60 13.25 -16.74
N ALA A 22 -8.67 12.77 -16.13
CA ALA A 22 -9.58 13.59 -15.34
C ALA A 22 -9.18 13.66 -13.85
N ALA A 23 -8.48 12.64 -13.34
CA ALA A 23 -8.09 12.56 -11.93
C ALA A 23 -6.93 11.59 -11.68
N LEU A 24 -6.32 11.74 -10.50
CA LEU A 24 -5.38 10.79 -9.91
C LEU A 24 -6.08 9.98 -8.81
N ALA A 25 -6.01 8.66 -8.84
CA ALA A 25 -6.50 7.79 -7.77
C ALA A 25 -5.35 7.18 -6.94
N PHE A 26 -5.24 7.60 -5.68
CA PHE A 26 -4.22 7.13 -4.74
C PHE A 26 -4.81 6.22 -3.67
N THR A 27 -4.29 5.00 -3.59
CA THR A 27 -4.67 4.00 -2.57
C THR A 27 -3.68 3.92 -1.41
N SER A 28 -2.54 4.62 -1.49
CA SER A 28 -1.58 4.71 -0.39
C SER A 28 -0.77 6.01 -0.44
N GLY A 29 -0.31 6.47 0.73
CA GLY A 29 0.62 7.60 0.82
C GLY A 29 1.97 7.34 0.12
N HIS A 30 2.39 6.08 -0.02
CA HIS A 30 3.57 5.74 -0.82
C HIS A 30 3.35 6.03 -2.31
N GLY A 31 2.15 5.75 -2.84
CA GLY A 31 1.79 6.08 -4.22
C GLY A 31 1.81 7.59 -4.47
N VAL A 32 1.26 8.37 -3.52
CA VAL A 32 1.33 9.84 -3.55
C VAL A 32 2.77 10.33 -3.60
N THR A 33 3.59 9.89 -2.64
CA THR A 33 4.97 10.36 -2.48
C THR A 33 5.81 10.02 -3.71
N ALA A 34 5.67 8.79 -4.22
CA ALA A 34 6.41 8.35 -5.40
C ALA A 34 5.97 9.12 -6.66
N PHE A 35 4.67 9.28 -6.90
CA PHE A 35 4.19 10.04 -8.06
C PHE A 35 4.58 11.53 -8.00
N ALA A 36 4.50 12.14 -6.81
CA ALA A 36 4.92 13.51 -6.59
C ALA A 36 6.42 13.75 -6.91
N ALA A 37 7.25 12.73 -6.75
CA ALA A 37 8.68 12.78 -7.10
C ALA A 37 8.94 12.62 -8.60
N LEU A 38 8.00 12.03 -9.36
CA LEU A 38 8.14 11.82 -10.81
C LEU A 38 7.84 13.09 -11.61
N THR A 39 6.85 13.87 -11.18
CA THR A 39 6.39 15.06 -11.89
C THR A 39 6.12 16.21 -10.92
N PRO A 40 6.43 17.46 -11.29
CA PRO A 40 5.97 18.63 -10.55
C PRO A 40 4.50 18.99 -10.83
N ASP A 41 3.85 18.35 -11.81
CA ASP A 41 2.47 18.67 -12.20
C ASP A 41 1.46 18.34 -11.09
N ARG A 42 0.64 19.33 -10.73
CA ARG A 42 -0.42 19.26 -9.70
C ARG A 42 -1.77 19.73 -10.23
N SER A 43 -1.95 19.76 -11.55
CA SER A 43 -3.17 20.24 -12.21
C SER A 43 -4.38 19.31 -12.02
N LEU A 44 -4.13 18.01 -11.89
CA LEU A 44 -5.17 17.01 -11.74
C LEU A 44 -5.68 16.91 -10.29
N PRO A 45 -7.01 16.74 -10.08
CA PRO A 45 -7.56 16.45 -8.78
C PRO A 45 -7.07 15.09 -8.27
N ALA A 46 -6.88 14.97 -6.96
CA ALA A 46 -6.46 13.73 -6.31
C ALA A 46 -7.61 13.11 -5.51
N VAL A 47 -7.97 11.89 -5.83
CA VAL A 47 -8.97 11.08 -5.13
C VAL A 47 -8.22 10.01 -4.33
N CYS A 48 -8.40 10.01 -3.03
CA CYS A 48 -7.65 9.18 -2.10
C CYS A 48 -8.58 8.19 -1.41
N VAL A 49 -8.11 6.96 -1.21
CA VAL A 49 -8.91 5.91 -0.54
C VAL A 49 -9.35 6.30 0.88
N GLY A 50 -8.51 7.05 1.60
CA GLY A 50 -8.80 7.47 2.97
C GLY A 50 -7.99 8.68 3.41
N ASP A 51 -8.29 9.17 4.61
CA ASP A 51 -7.85 10.48 5.10
C ASP A 51 -6.33 10.63 5.25
N VAL A 52 -5.64 9.55 5.63
CA VAL A 52 -4.17 9.55 5.74
C VAL A 52 -3.53 9.76 4.36
N THR A 53 -4.04 9.08 3.34
CA THR A 53 -3.58 9.25 1.97
C THR A 53 -3.93 10.65 1.44
N ALA A 54 -5.14 11.14 1.74
CA ALA A 54 -5.57 12.50 1.37
C ALA A 54 -4.70 13.58 2.02
N ALA A 55 -4.36 13.44 3.31
CA ALA A 55 -3.45 14.33 4.00
C ALA A 55 -2.06 14.34 3.36
N THR A 56 -1.56 13.17 2.97
CA THR A 56 -0.29 13.04 2.24
C THR A 56 -0.35 13.76 0.88
N ALA A 57 -1.45 13.61 0.14
CA ALA A 57 -1.65 14.28 -1.15
C ALA A 57 -1.68 15.80 -1.03
N ARG A 58 -2.38 16.33 0.00
CA ARG A 58 -2.38 17.77 0.29
C ARG A 58 -0.99 18.27 0.66
N ALA A 59 -0.27 17.54 1.51
CA ALA A 59 1.11 17.88 1.88
C ALA A 59 2.07 17.88 0.67
N ALA A 60 1.81 17.03 -0.33
CA ALA A 60 2.54 16.97 -1.59
C ALA A 60 2.11 18.04 -2.63
N GLY A 61 1.14 18.91 -2.28
CA GLY A 61 0.69 20.03 -3.11
C GLY A 61 -0.38 19.69 -4.14
N PHE A 62 -1.01 18.50 -4.09
CA PHE A 62 -2.17 18.22 -4.95
C PHE A 62 -3.39 19.00 -4.50
N GLY A 63 -4.25 19.38 -5.46
CA GLY A 63 -5.50 20.08 -5.17
C GLY A 63 -6.38 20.24 -6.42
N PRO A 64 -7.70 20.02 -6.33
CA PRO A 64 -8.45 19.62 -5.14
C PRO A 64 -8.20 18.16 -4.73
N VAL A 65 -8.32 17.86 -3.42
CA VAL A 65 -8.09 16.52 -2.85
C VAL A 65 -9.34 15.99 -2.15
N TYR A 66 -9.80 14.83 -2.58
CA TYR A 66 -10.96 14.11 -2.06
C TYR A 66 -10.53 12.86 -1.29
N SER A 67 -11.23 12.55 -0.20
CA SER A 67 -11.10 11.30 0.54
C SER A 67 -12.37 10.49 0.32
N ALA A 68 -12.24 9.23 -0.08
CA ALA A 68 -13.35 8.29 -0.16
C ALA A 68 -13.78 7.79 1.24
N ALA A 69 -13.09 8.19 2.30
CA ALA A 69 -13.46 7.91 3.70
C ALA A 69 -13.37 6.44 4.16
N GLY A 70 -12.53 5.62 3.53
CA GLY A 70 -12.36 4.26 4.03
C GLY A 70 -11.44 3.38 3.20
N ASP A 71 -12.04 2.42 2.50
CA ASP A 71 -11.37 1.34 1.80
C ASP A 71 -11.54 1.43 0.27
N ILE A 72 -11.03 0.41 -0.43
CA ILE A 72 -11.08 0.37 -1.89
C ILE A 72 -12.52 0.39 -2.43
N GLY A 73 -13.48 -0.18 -1.70
CA GLY A 73 -14.89 -0.19 -2.08
C GLY A 73 -15.54 1.19 -1.95
N ASP A 74 -15.11 2.00 -0.98
CA ASP A 74 -15.52 3.41 -0.92
C ASP A 74 -14.97 4.20 -2.11
N LEU A 75 -13.70 3.97 -2.47
CA LEU A 75 -13.09 4.61 -3.64
C LEU A 75 -13.80 4.23 -4.95
N VAL A 76 -14.16 2.96 -5.10
CA VAL A 76 -14.97 2.46 -6.22
C VAL A 76 -16.29 3.22 -6.33
N ARG A 77 -17.06 3.30 -5.24
CA ARG A 77 -18.34 4.04 -5.23
C ARG A 77 -18.17 5.51 -5.57
N TRP A 78 -17.10 6.13 -5.09
CA TRP A 78 -16.82 7.53 -5.41
C TRP A 78 -16.55 7.71 -6.91
N LEU A 79 -15.74 6.83 -7.50
CA LEU A 79 -15.39 6.88 -8.92
C LEU A 79 -16.59 6.62 -9.83
N GLU A 80 -17.47 5.69 -9.47
CA GLU A 80 -18.70 5.39 -10.20
C GLU A 80 -19.70 6.55 -10.15
N ALA A 81 -19.76 7.27 -9.03
CA ALA A 81 -20.61 8.44 -8.87
C ALA A 81 -19.99 9.71 -9.48
N ALA A 82 -18.68 9.72 -9.73
CA ALA A 82 -18.00 10.85 -10.33
C ALA A 82 -18.27 10.85 -11.84
N GLU A 83 -19.01 11.85 -12.33
CA GLU A 83 -19.21 12.10 -13.76
C GLU A 83 -17.90 12.61 -14.41
N LEU A 84 -16.89 11.73 -14.48
CA LEU A 84 -15.55 12.06 -14.96
C LEU A 84 -15.55 12.25 -16.47
N SER A 85 -14.93 13.34 -16.93
CA SER A 85 -14.80 13.66 -18.36
C SER A 85 -13.65 12.92 -19.06
N GLY A 86 -12.96 12.00 -18.36
CA GLY A 86 -11.77 11.32 -18.86
C GLY A 86 -11.28 10.20 -17.94
N PRO A 87 -10.26 9.43 -18.35
CA PRO A 87 -9.69 8.34 -17.55
C PRO A 87 -9.09 8.81 -16.23
N VAL A 88 -8.93 7.86 -15.32
CA VAL A 88 -8.25 8.04 -14.04
C VAL A 88 -6.89 7.37 -14.09
N LEU A 89 -5.83 8.10 -13.73
CA LEU A 89 -4.52 7.51 -13.54
C LEU A 89 -4.42 7.02 -12.08
N SER A 90 -3.99 5.78 -11.88
CA SER A 90 -3.75 5.19 -10.56
C SER A 90 -2.27 4.83 -10.37
N PRO A 91 -1.47 5.77 -9.84
CA PRO A 91 -0.11 5.49 -9.40
C PRO A 91 -0.11 4.55 -8.18
N GLY A 92 0.64 3.46 -8.23
CA GLY A 92 0.68 2.48 -7.14
C GLY A 92 1.90 1.57 -7.14
N ALA A 93 1.81 0.51 -6.34
CA ALA A 93 2.84 -0.52 -6.27
C ALA A 93 2.91 -1.35 -7.56
N VAL A 94 4.08 -1.95 -7.85
CA VAL A 94 4.21 -3.06 -8.81
C VAL A 94 3.28 -4.21 -8.43
N ASP A 95 3.44 -4.72 -7.19
CA ASP A 95 2.60 -5.77 -6.64
C ASP A 95 1.37 -5.15 -5.97
N ARG A 96 0.27 -5.03 -6.71
CA ARG A 96 -0.98 -4.48 -6.16
C ARG A 96 -1.74 -5.53 -5.36
N ALA A 97 -2.25 -5.14 -4.19
CA ALA A 97 -3.13 -5.99 -3.38
C ALA A 97 -4.55 -6.11 -3.97
N GLY A 98 -4.90 -5.24 -4.92
CA GLY A 98 -6.15 -5.24 -5.67
C GLY A 98 -6.01 -4.41 -6.95
N ASP A 99 -6.76 -4.78 -7.98
CA ASP A 99 -6.80 -4.09 -9.26
C ASP A 99 -8.00 -3.14 -9.30
N LEU A 100 -7.75 -1.83 -9.15
CA LEU A 100 -8.82 -0.83 -9.21
C LEU A 100 -9.53 -0.86 -10.56
N SER A 101 -8.82 -1.13 -11.66
CA SER A 101 -9.41 -1.16 -13.01
C SER A 101 -10.42 -2.30 -13.17
N GLY A 102 -10.18 -3.44 -12.52
CA GLY A 102 -11.12 -4.55 -12.47
C GLY A 102 -12.32 -4.34 -11.53
N LEU A 103 -12.26 -3.33 -10.65
CA LEU A 103 -13.32 -3.04 -9.67
C LEU A 103 -14.30 -1.94 -10.13
N VAL A 104 -13.92 -1.12 -11.12
CA VAL A 104 -14.77 -0.08 -11.72
C VAL A 104 -14.85 -0.24 -13.24
N PRO A 105 -15.61 -1.22 -13.76
CA PRO A 105 -15.61 -1.53 -15.20
C PRO A 105 -16.08 -0.39 -16.09
N ASP A 106 -16.94 0.49 -15.56
CA ASP A 106 -17.50 1.64 -16.29
C ASP A 106 -16.60 2.88 -16.24
N VAL A 107 -15.53 2.84 -15.43
CA VAL A 107 -14.54 3.93 -15.33
C VAL A 107 -13.22 3.45 -15.91
N ARG A 108 -12.71 4.15 -16.93
CA ARG A 108 -11.39 3.84 -17.48
C ARG A 108 -10.30 4.22 -16.47
N VAL A 109 -9.67 3.21 -15.88
CA VAL A 109 -8.53 3.38 -14.97
C VAL A 109 -7.25 2.89 -15.64
N GLU A 110 -6.26 3.77 -15.75
CA GLU A 110 -4.91 3.39 -16.17
C GLU A 110 -4.01 3.28 -14.96
N THR A 111 -3.20 2.24 -14.88
CA THR A 111 -2.37 1.99 -13.71
C THR A 111 -0.90 2.30 -14.02
N LEU A 112 -0.23 3.00 -13.10
CA LEU A 112 1.20 3.33 -13.23
C LEU A 112 1.96 2.79 -12.02
N ALA A 113 2.90 1.88 -12.25
CA ALA A 113 3.74 1.34 -11.16
C ALA A 113 4.85 2.34 -10.82
N VAL A 114 4.74 3.01 -9.66
CA VAL A 114 5.64 4.09 -9.24
C VAL A 114 6.49 3.73 -8.03
N TYR A 115 6.19 2.62 -7.36
CA TYR A 115 7.03 2.07 -6.30
C TYR A 115 6.93 0.56 -6.25
N GLN A 116 7.87 -0.07 -5.54
CA GLN A 116 7.80 -1.48 -5.20
C GLN A 116 8.20 -1.69 -3.74
N ALA A 117 7.60 -2.68 -3.10
CA ALA A 117 8.20 -3.22 -1.89
C ALA A 117 9.35 -4.14 -2.31
N VAL A 118 10.49 -4.08 -1.63
CA VAL A 118 11.63 -4.98 -1.83
C VAL A 118 12.14 -5.52 -0.49
N PRO A 119 12.72 -6.74 -0.47
CA PRO A 119 13.45 -7.25 0.69
C PRO A 119 14.42 -6.23 1.30
N SER A 120 14.32 -6.04 2.61
CA SER A 120 15.37 -5.34 3.34
C SER A 120 16.66 -6.15 3.32
N ARG A 121 17.81 -5.47 3.19
CA ARG A 121 19.14 -6.10 3.27
C ARG A 121 19.59 -6.35 4.71
N ALA A 122 18.87 -5.83 5.69
CA ALA A 122 19.25 -5.96 7.09
C ALA A 122 18.83 -7.35 7.62
N GLY A 123 19.80 -8.10 8.13
CA GLY A 123 19.56 -9.40 8.77
C GLY A 123 18.87 -9.27 10.12
N PRO A 124 18.15 -10.29 10.61
CA PRO A 124 17.36 -10.18 11.84
C PRO A 124 18.25 -9.81 13.05
N PRO A 125 17.89 -8.79 13.84
CA PRO A 125 18.64 -8.41 15.05
C PRO A 125 18.87 -9.60 15.98
N ALA A 126 19.99 -9.62 16.69
CA ALA A 126 20.39 -10.71 17.59
C ALA A 126 19.39 -10.93 18.73
N ASP A 127 18.78 -9.86 19.23
CA ASP A 127 17.79 -9.88 20.30
C ASP A 127 16.45 -9.36 19.76
N ILE A 128 15.53 -10.27 19.46
CA ILE A 128 14.15 -9.96 19.09
C ILE A 128 13.24 -10.83 19.94
N ASP A 129 12.30 -10.20 20.64
CA ASP A 129 11.24 -10.89 21.38
C ASP A 129 9.95 -11.05 20.57
N LEU A 130 9.73 -10.14 19.59
CA LEU A 130 8.49 -10.01 18.85
C LEU A 130 8.72 -9.65 17.38
N ILE A 131 8.01 -10.33 16.47
CA ILE A 131 7.94 -9.97 15.05
C ILE A 131 6.49 -9.71 14.65
N LEU A 132 6.25 -8.51 14.11
CA LEU A 132 4.96 -8.12 13.56
C LEU A 132 4.93 -8.36 12.05
N LEU A 133 4.00 -9.19 11.60
CA LEU A 133 3.82 -9.58 10.19
C LEU A 133 2.52 -8.99 9.65
N HIS A 134 2.65 -7.90 8.91
CA HIS A 134 1.50 -7.19 8.34
C HIS A 134 1.07 -7.70 6.95
N SER A 135 1.77 -8.69 6.37
CA SER A 135 1.42 -9.28 5.08
C SER A 135 2.02 -10.68 4.86
N PRO A 136 1.42 -11.52 4.00
CA PRO A 136 2.01 -12.80 3.60
C PRO A 136 3.40 -12.66 2.96
N ARG A 137 3.68 -11.51 2.32
CA ARG A 137 4.98 -11.23 1.71
C ARG A 137 6.06 -11.00 2.76
N ALA A 138 5.74 -10.27 3.83
CA ALA A 138 6.63 -10.12 4.98
C ALA A 138 6.90 -11.47 5.67
N ALA A 139 5.90 -12.33 5.79
CA ALA A 139 6.06 -13.67 6.36
C ALA A 139 6.99 -14.56 5.52
N ARG A 140 6.85 -14.53 4.18
CA ARG A 140 7.79 -15.22 3.27
C ARG A 140 9.20 -14.66 3.36
N GLN A 141 9.34 -13.34 3.46
CA GLN A 141 10.65 -12.71 3.62
C GLN A 141 11.32 -13.10 4.94
N LEU A 142 10.55 -13.11 6.04
CA LEU A 142 11.04 -13.59 7.33
C LEU A 142 11.56 -15.03 7.21
N ALA A 143 10.76 -15.91 6.61
CA ALA A 143 11.14 -17.30 6.41
C ALA A 143 12.42 -17.45 5.56
N ALA A 144 12.71 -16.52 4.65
CA ALA A 144 13.92 -16.55 3.82
C ALA A 144 15.17 -16.06 4.57
N VAL A 145 15.04 -15.11 5.48
CA VAL A 145 16.18 -14.46 6.17
C VAL A 145 16.43 -14.97 7.58
N TRP A 146 15.47 -15.67 8.20
CA TRP A 146 15.62 -16.18 9.54
C TRP A 146 16.57 -17.40 9.58
N PRO A 147 17.60 -17.40 10.44
CA PRO A 147 18.52 -18.53 10.56
C PRO A 147 17.79 -19.80 10.96
N ALA A 148 18.07 -20.91 10.29
CA ALA A 148 17.38 -22.19 10.51
C ALA A 148 17.66 -22.80 11.90
N ASP A 149 18.80 -22.46 12.49
CA ASP A 149 19.28 -22.88 13.80
C ASP A 149 18.81 -21.96 14.94
N ARG A 150 18.17 -20.83 14.63
CA ARG A 150 17.70 -19.86 15.61
C ARG A 150 16.22 -20.08 15.93
N PRO A 151 15.82 -20.26 17.20
CA PRO A 151 14.41 -20.38 17.56
C PRO A 151 13.64 -19.12 17.17
N LEU A 152 12.42 -19.29 16.66
CA LEU A 152 11.56 -18.17 16.29
C LEU A 152 11.03 -17.47 17.56
N PRO A 153 11.05 -16.13 17.59
CA PRO A 153 10.43 -15.34 18.65
C PRO A 153 8.91 -15.35 18.50
N THR A 154 8.21 -14.59 19.35
CA THR A 154 6.75 -14.45 19.25
C THR A 154 6.38 -13.80 17.92
N LEU A 155 5.51 -14.44 17.15
CA LEU A 155 4.99 -13.90 15.89
C LEU A 155 3.57 -13.36 16.12
N VAL A 156 3.33 -12.13 15.66
CA VAL A 156 1.99 -11.52 15.64
C VAL A 156 1.69 -11.08 14.22
N ALA A 157 0.53 -11.44 13.69
CA ALA A 157 0.11 -11.07 12.34
C ALA A 157 -1.23 -10.33 12.33
N LEU A 158 -1.41 -9.47 11.33
CA LEU A 158 -2.67 -8.76 11.11
C LEU A 158 -3.76 -9.64 10.44
N SER A 159 -3.41 -10.82 9.90
CA SER A 159 -4.38 -11.75 9.30
C SER A 159 -3.89 -13.21 9.35
N PRO A 160 -4.80 -14.21 9.27
CA PRO A 160 -4.46 -15.63 9.45
C PRO A 160 -3.77 -16.30 8.25
N ARG A 161 -3.29 -15.56 7.24
CA ARG A 161 -2.67 -16.14 6.04
C ARG A 161 -1.17 -16.34 6.23
N TRP A 162 -0.77 -17.58 6.55
CA TRP A 162 0.61 -17.97 6.85
C TRP A 162 1.26 -18.80 5.72
N PRO A 163 2.57 -18.67 5.46
CA PRO A 163 3.34 -19.70 4.76
C PRO A 163 3.47 -20.95 5.65
N ASP A 164 3.37 -22.14 5.05
CA ASP A 164 3.39 -23.43 5.77
C ASP A 164 4.56 -23.59 6.75
N ARG A 165 5.74 -23.03 6.40
CA ARG A 165 6.95 -23.08 7.24
C ARG A 165 6.81 -22.39 8.60
N LEU A 166 5.84 -21.48 8.76
CA LEU A 166 5.59 -20.71 9.99
C LEU A 166 4.35 -21.19 10.75
N ALA A 167 3.59 -22.14 10.20
CA ALA A 167 2.30 -22.57 10.75
C ALA A 167 2.43 -23.34 12.08
N GLY A 168 3.56 -24.03 12.31
CA GLY A 168 3.79 -24.82 13.53
C GLY A 168 4.32 -24.04 14.74
N THR A 169 4.82 -22.81 14.52
CA THR A 169 5.44 -21.95 15.54
C THR A 169 4.66 -20.67 15.84
N ALA A 170 3.72 -20.29 14.96
CA ALA A 170 2.80 -19.20 15.22
C ALA A 170 1.83 -19.59 16.35
N ARG A 171 2.16 -19.22 17.60
CA ARG A 171 1.13 -19.15 18.64
C ARG A 171 0.16 -18.05 18.24
N SER A 172 -1.11 -18.40 18.11
CA SER A 172 -2.21 -17.46 17.90
C SER A 172 -2.37 -16.55 19.12
N ALA A 173 -1.46 -15.59 19.30
CA ALA A 173 -1.63 -14.49 20.23
C ALA A 173 -2.60 -13.47 19.60
N TRP A 174 -3.85 -13.91 19.39
CA TRP A 174 -4.97 -13.00 19.25
C TRP A 174 -5.26 -12.42 20.63
N GLN A 175 -4.59 -11.32 20.97
CA GLN A 175 -5.20 -10.35 21.87
C GLN A 175 -5.85 -9.30 20.99
N HIS A 176 -7.18 -9.37 20.96
CA HIS A 176 -8.08 -8.42 20.35
C HIS A 176 -7.59 -6.99 20.65
N ILE A 177 -7.04 -6.28 19.66
CA ILE A 177 -6.93 -4.83 19.75
C ILE A 177 -8.37 -4.36 19.56
N PRO A 178 -9.03 -3.76 20.57
CA PRO A 178 -10.36 -3.24 20.38
C PRO A 178 -10.28 -2.26 19.21
N THR A 179 -11.09 -2.48 18.18
CA THR A 179 -11.37 -1.42 17.21
C THR A 179 -11.84 -0.23 18.03
N LYS A 180 -11.17 0.92 17.84
CA LYS A 180 -11.55 2.18 18.45
C LYS A 180 -13.02 2.41 18.10
N THR A 181 -13.89 2.10 19.04
CA THR A 181 -15.30 2.50 18.97
C THR A 181 -15.28 4.02 19.04
N ALA A 182 -16.11 4.64 18.20
CA ALA A 182 -16.30 6.08 18.13
C ALA A 182 -16.57 6.70 19.51
#